data_AF-A0A2K0WKH1-F1
#
_entry.id   AF-A0A2K0WKH1-F1
#
_cell.length_a   1.000
_cell.length_b   1.000
_cell.length_c   1.000
_cell.angle_alpha   90.00
_cell.angle_beta   90.00
_cell.angle_gamma   90.00
#
_symmetry.space_group_name_H-M   'P 1'
#
loop_
_entity.id
_entity.type
_entity.pdbx_description
1 polymer ?
#
loop_
_entity_poly.entity_id
_entity_poly.type
_entity_poly.pdbx_seq_one_letter_code
_entity_poly.pdbx_strand_id
1 'polypeptide(L)'
;MNLGPALIAQNFAGIVRTRVRRMRLPNGSRIANKVYTKCVSDFEERIMSDFRNNGQEWEIDVVLETQFPEAGIKDGYMTYTNDEILSCFQPVMDGIAAMMAHIIGDTLVKSDNFIEGIVLGGEFCTSEYLLREIKLKLPENLRNKVYLPMEPATQVVAGAAHLELSRYLARCQQYV
;
A
#
# COMPACT_ATOMS: atom_id res chain seq x y z
N MET A 1 10.12 -4.61 10.67
CA MET A 1 10.19 -3.83 9.40
C MET A 1 8.80 -3.29 9.11
N ASN A 2 8.68 -2.01 8.74
CA ASN A 2 7.41 -1.46 8.25
C ASN A 2 7.26 -1.84 6.77
N LEU A 3 6.35 -2.75 6.45
CA LEU A 3 6.09 -3.24 5.08
C LEU A 3 4.69 -2.84 4.60
N GLY A 4 4.22 -1.67 5.05
CA GLY A 4 2.84 -1.22 4.85
C GLY A 4 2.72 0.07 4.04
N PRO A 5 1.49 0.58 3.88
CA PRO A 5 1.18 1.80 3.12
C PRO A 5 1.96 3.03 3.63
N ALA A 6 2.28 3.08 4.93
CA ALA A 6 3.10 4.15 5.50
C ALA A 6 4.52 4.23 4.90
N LEU A 7 5.14 3.09 4.55
CA LEU A 7 6.45 3.10 3.88
C LEU A 7 6.32 3.59 2.42
N ILE A 8 5.22 3.25 1.74
CA ILE A 8 4.94 3.71 0.38
C ILE A 8 4.73 5.23 0.37
N ALA A 9 3.93 5.75 1.29
CA ALA A 9 3.76 7.18 1.51
C ALA A 9 5.09 7.88 1.80
N GLN A 10 5.93 7.30 2.67
CA GLN A 10 7.25 7.82 2.98
C GLN A 10 8.18 7.87 1.75
N ASN A 11 8.16 6.82 0.92
CA ASN A 11 8.94 6.76 -0.32
C ASN A 11 8.51 7.87 -1.28
N PHE A 12 7.20 8.02 -1.51
CA PHE A 12 6.65 9.07 -2.35
C PHE A 12 7.00 10.47 -1.80
N ALA A 13 6.86 10.67 -0.49
CA ALA A 13 7.24 11.92 0.16
C ALA A 13 8.74 12.26 -0.04
N GLY A 14 9.60 11.26 -0.19
CA GLY A 14 11.00 11.41 -0.60
C GLY A 14 11.16 11.96 -2.03
N ILE A 15 10.38 11.43 -2.98
CA ILE A 15 10.33 11.91 -4.37
C ILE A 15 9.84 13.36 -4.39
N VAL A 16 8.73 13.66 -3.72
CA VAL A 16 8.16 15.02 -3.63
C VAL A 16 9.19 16.00 -3.06
N ARG A 17 9.87 15.64 -1.95
CA ARG A 17 10.89 16.48 -1.33
C ARG A 17 12.04 16.79 -2.29
N THR A 18 12.46 15.82 -3.09
CA THR A 18 13.49 16.00 -4.11
C THR A 18 13.04 16.95 -5.22
N ARG A 19 11.80 16.81 -5.70
CA ARG A 19 11.23 17.70 -6.72
C ARG A 19 11.02 19.12 -6.20
N VAL A 20 10.48 19.28 -4.99
CA VAL A 20 10.29 20.59 -4.36
C VAL A 20 11.62 21.34 -4.18
N ARG A 21 12.72 20.64 -3.87
CA ARG A 21 14.07 21.26 -3.83
C ARG A 21 14.51 21.83 -5.18
N ARG A 22 14.09 21.23 -6.30
CA ARG A 22 14.39 21.73 -7.66
C ARG A 22 13.61 23.00 -8.01
N MET A 23 12.63 23.41 -7.20
CA MET A 23 11.99 24.72 -7.33
C MET A 23 12.92 25.88 -6.92
N ARG A 24 14.04 25.57 -6.22
CA ARG A 24 15.06 26.54 -5.76
C ARG A 24 14.48 27.70 -4.93
N LEU A 25 13.40 27.44 -4.20
CA LEU A 25 12.77 28.40 -3.31
C LEU A 25 13.53 28.50 -1.96
N PRO A 26 13.44 29.64 -1.25
CA PRO A 26 14.05 29.79 0.06
C PRO A 26 13.57 28.74 1.07
N ASN A 27 14.42 28.41 2.05
CA ASN A 27 14.04 27.55 3.17
C ASN A 27 12.81 28.11 3.89
N GLY A 28 11.84 27.25 4.21
CA GLY A 28 10.58 27.65 4.85
C GLY A 28 9.56 28.29 3.90
N SER A 29 9.78 28.24 2.57
CA SER A 29 8.83 28.75 1.58
C SER A 29 7.43 28.13 1.76
N ARG A 30 6.42 28.99 1.90
CA ARG A 30 5.01 28.58 1.98
C ARG A 30 4.55 27.88 0.71
N ILE A 31 5.07 28.29 -0.45
CA ILE A 31 4.78 27.67 -1.74
C ILE A 31 5.33 26.24 -1.77
N ALA A 32 6.60 26.05 -1.39
CA ALA A 32 7.22 24.73 -1.33
C ALA A 32 6.46 23.77 -0.40
N ASN A 33 6.04 24.26 0.77
CA ASN A 33 5.25 23.47 1.71
C ASN A 33 3.86 23.14 1.16
N LYS A 34 3.18 24.08 0.49
CA LYS A 34 1.87 23.84 -0.14
C LYS A 34 1.96 22.75 -1.21
N VAL A 35 2.93 22.83 -2.11
CA VAL A 35 3.19 21.78 -3.13
C VAL A 35 3.42 20.44 -2.46
N TYR A 36 4.31 20.41 -1.48
CA TYR A 36 4.65 19.18 -0.77
C TYR A 36 3.42 18.52 -0.16
N THR A 37 2.65 19.28 0.64
CA THR A 37 1.45 18.78 1.31
C THR A 37 0.40 18.31 0.31
N LYS A 38 0.18 19.07 -0.77
CA LYS A 38 -0.82 18.71 -1.78
C LYS A 38 -0.45 17.42 -2.52
N CYS A 39 0.82 17.25 -2.88
CA CYS A 39 1.29 16.00 -3.49
C CYS A 39 1.14 14.81 -2.56
N VAL A 40 1.56 14.93 -1.29
CA VAL A 40 1.47 13.81 -0.34
C VAL A 40 0.02 13.41 -0.06
N SER A 41 -0.87 14.38 0.17
CA SER A 41 -2.29 14.11 0.43
C SER A 41 -3.00 13.48 -0.78
N ASP A 42 -2.81 14.00 -2.00
CA ASP A 42 -3.40 13.42 -3.20
C ASP A 42 -2.87 11.99 -3.48
N PHE A 43 -1.59 11.76 -3.17
CA PHE A 43 -1.02 10.42 -3.28
C PHE A 43 -1.66 9.43 -2.30
N GLU A 44 -1.80 9.80 -1.02
CA GLU A 44 -2.39 8.96 0.01
C GLU A 44 -3.88 8.71 -0.22
N GLU A 45 -4.63 9.72 -0.68
CA GLU A 45 -6.09 9.66 -0.83
C GLU A 45 -6.55 9.02 -2.14
N ARG A 46 -5.73 9.09 -3.20
CA ARG A 46 -6.13 8.64 -4.55
C ARG A 46 -5.11 7.69 -5.15
N ILE A 47 -3.92 8.21 -5.46
CA ILE A 47 -2.94 7.51 -6.30
C ILE A 47 -2.56 6.14 -5.72
N MET A 48 -2.34 6.06 -4.41
CA MET A 48 -1.91 4.82 -3.76
C MET A 48 -2.95 3.70 -3.92
N SER A 49 -4.23 4.03 -3.81
CA SER A 49 -5.34 3.06 -3.93
C SER A 49 -5.64 2.70 -5.38
N ASP A 50 -5.54 3.68 -6.28
CA ASP A 50 -5.87 3.56 -7.70
C ASP A 50 -4.72 2.99 -8.54
N PHE A 51 -3.51 2.89 -8.00
CA PHE A 51 -2.35 2.44 -8.77
C PHE A 51 -2.54 1.03 -9.33
N ARG A 52 -2.28 0.85 -10.63
CA ARG A 52 -2.40 -0.42 -11.37
C ARG A 52 -1.13 -0.84 -12.13
N ASN A 53 -0.09 0.00 -12.12
CA ASN A 53 1.13 -0.20 -12.91
C ASN A 53 0.84 -0.46 -14.41
N ASN A 54 0.17 0.48 -15.07
CA ASN A 54 -0.32 0.37 -16.46
C ASN A 54 0.30 1.42 -17.41
N GLY A 55 1.33 2.14 -16.97
CA GLY A 55 1.98 3.20 -17.75
C GLY A 55 1.30 4.57 -17.65
N GLN A 56 0.21 4.70 -16.86
CA GLN A 56 -0.46 5.97 -16.62
C GLN A 56 0.47 6.98 -15.95
N GLU A 57 0.47 8.22 -16.47
CA GLU A 57 1.03 9.38 -15.77
C GLU A 57 0.04 9.94 -14.75
N TRP A 58 0.57 10.46 -13.66
CA TRP A 58 -0.21 10.94 -12.52
C TRP A 58 -0.01 12.43 -12.34
N GLU A 59 -1.06 13.19 -12.60
CA GLU A 59 -1.08 14.63 -12.39
C GLU A 59 -1.69 14.96 -11.04
N ILE A 60 -1.03 15.87 -10.32
CA ILE A 60 -1.51 16.43 -9.07
C ILE A 60 -1.65 17.94 -9.25
N ASP A 61 -2.85 18.46 -9.07
CA ASP A 61 -3.10 19.90 -9.05
C ASP A 61 -2.49 20.51 -7.78
N VAL A 62 -1.43 21.31 -7.96
CA VAL A 62 -0.73 22.01 -6.88
C VAL A 62 -1.21 23.45 -6.70
N VAL A 63 -2.21 23.88 -7.48
CA VAL A 63 -2.89 25.18 -7.43
C VAL A 63 -1.88 26.32 -7.37
N LEU A 64 -1.04 26.38 -8.41
CA LEU A 64 0.03 27.35 -8.58
C LEU A 64 0.00 27.95 -9.99
N GLU A 65 0.00 29.28 -10.06
CA GLU A 65 0.11 30.01 -11.32
C GLU A 65 1.56 30.02 -11.84
N THR A 66 2.54 29.93 -10.94
CA THR A 66 3.97 29.94 -11.29
C THR A 66 4.44 28.55 -11.72
N GLN A 67 5.09 28.47 -12.87
CA GLN A 67 5.67 27.23 -13.37
C GLN A 67 7.05 26.96 -12.76
N PHE A 68 7.34 25.68 -12.51
CA PHE A 68 8.66 25.20 -12.09
C PHE A 68 9.02 23.96 -12.92
N PRO A 69 9.45 24.13 -14.19
CA PRO A 69 9.72 23.00 -15.09
C PRO A 69 10.76 22.02 -14.53
N GLU A 70 11.80 22.52 -13.82
CA GLU A 70 12.82 21.67 -13.17
C GLU A 70 12.27 20.78 -12.07
N ALA A 71 11.15 21.17 -11.44
CA ALA A 71 10.43 20.38 -10.45
C ALA A 71 9.33 19.50 -11.08
N GLY A 72 9.14 19.58 -12.40
CA GLY A 72 8.06 18.92 -13.11
C GLY A 72 6.69 19.59 -12.92
N ILE A 73 6.67 20.89 -12.62
CA ILE A 73 5.41 21.67 -12.52
C ILE A 73 5.17 22.41 -13.83
N LYS A 74 4.04 22.12 -14.48
CA LYS A 74 3.54 22.80 -15.68
C LYS A 74 2.04 23.03 -15.54
N ASP A 75 1.58 24.21 -15.94
CA ASP A 75 0.15 24.59 -15.95
C ASP A 75 -0.61 24.31 -14.64
N GLY A 76 0.08 24.46 -13.50
CA GLY A 76 -0.48 24.23 -12.17
C GLY A 76 -0.47 22.77 -11.69
N TYR A 77 0.02 21.84 -12.51
CA TYR A 77 0.11 20.42 -12.17
C TYR A 77 1.56 19.98 -11.97
N MET A 78 1.79 19.11 -10.99
CA MET A 78 3.01 18.32 -10.89
C MET A 78 2.73 16.90 -11.39
N THR A 79 3.45 16.49 -12.44
CA THR A 79 3.23 15.18 -13.09
C THR A 79 4.28 14.16 -12.65
N TYR A 80 3.83 12.96 -12.30
CA TYR A 80 4.67 11.81 -11.93
C TYR A 80 4.49 10.68 -12.94
N THR A 81 5.59 10.04 -13.31
CA THR A 81 5.53 8.90 -14.22
C THR A 81 5.05 7.65 -13.47
N ASN A 82 4.53 6.68 -14.23
CA ASN A 82 4.20 5.36 -13.68
C ASN A 82 5.39 4.74 -12.94
N ASP A 83 6.62 4.89 -13.46
CA ASP A 83 7.84 4.32 -12.86
C ASP A 83 8.22 4.99 -11.54
N GLU A 84 8.01 6.30 -11.41
CA GLU A 84 8.19 7.01 -10.14
C GLU A 84 7.21 6.46 -9.08
N ILE A 85 5.95 6.30 -9.45
CA ILE A 85 4.95 5.71 -8.55
C ILE A 85 5.31 4.27 -8.22
N LEU A 86 5.66 3.45 -9.22
CA LEU A 86 6.07 2.05 -9.04
C LEU A 86 7.24 1.91 -8.06
N SER A 87 8.23 2.80 -8.14
CA SER A 87 9.39 2.79 -7.23
C SER A 87 9.00 2.97 -5.76
N CYS A 88 7.85 3.58 -5.46
CA CYS A 88 7.34 3.71 -4.10
C CYS A 88 6.85 2.37 -3.53
N PHE A 89 6.30 1.51 -4.39
CA PHE A 89 5.73 0.21 -4.02
C PHE A 89 6.76 -0.92 -3.98
N GLN A 90 7.77 -0.88 -4.87
CA GLN A 90 8.75 -1.97 -5.03
C GLN A 90 9.39 -2.43 -3.70
N PRO A 91 9.90 -1.55 -2.81
CA PRO A 91 10.50 -1.99 -1.55
C PRO A 91 9.53 -2.76 -0.64
N VAL A 92 8.25 -2.36 -0.64
CA VAL A 92 7.21 -3.05 0.12
C VAL A 92 6.89 -4.39 -0.51
N MET A 93 6.76 -4.45 -1.83
CA MET A 93 6.49 -5.69 -2.55
C MET A 93 7.62 -6.71 -2.38
N ASP A 94 8.88 -6.26 -2.39
CA ASP A 94 10.03 -7.14 -2.17
C ASP A 94 10.06 -7.68 -0.74
N GLY A 95 9.72 -6.85 0.25
CA GLY A 95 9.61 -7.29 1.63
C GLY A 95 8.47 -8.31 1.84
N ILE A 96 7.30 -8.08 1.22
CA ILE A 96 6.19 -9.04 1.24
C ILE A 96 6.61 -10.35 0.56
N ALA A 97 7.27 -10.27 -0.59
CA ALA A 97 7.76 -11.44 -1.33
C ALA A 97 8.74 -12.28 -0.49
N ALA A 98 9.71 -11.63 0.14
CA ALA A 98 10.69 -12.29 1.00
C ALA A 98 10.02 -12.97 2.20
N MET A 99 9.06 -12.29 2.83
CA MET A 99 8.29 -12.86 3.94
C MET A 99 7.47 -14.08 3.50
N MET A 100 6.77 -14.00 2.36
CA MET A 100 6.00 -15.13 1.83
C MET A 100 6.90 -16.32 1.48
N ALA A 101 8.04 -16.07 0.83
CA ALA A 101 8.99 -17.13 0.49
C ALA A 101 9.53 -17.82 1.74
N HIS A 102 9.82 -17.05 2.80
CA HIS A 102 10.24 -17.62 4.08
C HIS A 102 9.14 -18.47 4.72
N ILE A 103 7.90 -17.96 4.82
CA ILE A 103 6.78 -18.70 5.42
C ILE A 103 6.47 -19.97 4.62
N ILE A 104 6.42 -19.88 3.29
CA ILE A 104 6.16 -21.03 2.41
C ILE A 104 7.28 -22.06 2.54
N GLY A 105 8.54 -21.63 2.48
CA GLY A 105 9.69 -22.52 2.60
C GLY A 105 9.74 -23.22 3.97
N ASP A 106 9.60 -22.48 5.06
CA ASP A 106 9.66 -23.06 6.41
C ASP A 106 8.43 -23.89 6.75
N THR A 107 7.24 -23.47 6.34
CA THR A 107 5.99 -24.16 6.70
C THR A 107 5.74 -25.35 5.78
N LEU A 108 5.81 -25.20 4.46
CA LEU A 108 5.40 -26.26 3.53
C LEU A 108 6.48 -27.30 3.25
N VAL A 109 7.75 -26.93 3.24
CA VAL A 109 8.81 -27.88 2.87
C VAL A 109 9.24 -28.73 4.06
N LYS A 110 9.09 -28.22 5.29
CA LYS A 110 9.52 -28.92 6.52
C LYS A 110 8.40 -29.66 7.23
N SER A 111 7.15 -29.55 6.79
CA SER A 111 6.02 -30.25 7.40
C SER A 111 5.08 -30.82 6.34
N ASP A 112 4.46 -31.98 6.60
CA ASP A 112 3.41 -32.59 5.73
C ASP A 112 2.10 -31.78 5.71
N ASN A 113 2.17 -30.48 6.01
CA ASN A 113 1.02 -29.60 6.04
C ASN A 113 0.75 -29.03 4.64
N PHE A 114 -0.52 -28.85 4.32
CA PHE A 114 -0.97 -28.23 3.08
C PHE A 114 -1.68 -26.90 3.39
N ILE A 115 -1.35 -25.84 2.64
CA ILE A 115 -2.06 -24.56 2.73
C ILE A 115 -3.41 -24.69 2.03
N GLU A 116 -4.50 -24.54 2.78
CA GLU A 116 -5.88 -24.52 2.24
C GLU A 116 -6.31 -23.11 1.81
N GLY A 117 -5.77 -22.08 2.45
CA GLY A 117 -6.14 -20.69 2.18
C GLY A 117 -5.10 -19.69 2.67
N ILE A 118 -4.99 -18.59 1.93
CA ILE A 118 -4.20 -17.40 2.26
C ILE A 118 -5.22 -16.26 2.35
N VAL A 119 -5.47 -15.78 3.56
CA VAL A 119 -6.43 -14.68 3.79
C VAL A 119 -5.64 -13.39 3.89
N LEU A 120 -5.99 -12.42 3.04
CA LEU A 120 -5.44 -11.07 3.12
C LEU A 120 -6.27 -10.24 4.10
N GLY A 121 -5.59 -9.41 4.90
CA GLY A 121 -6.23 -8.57 5.91
C GLY A 121 -5.71 -7.14 5.89
N GLY A 122 -6.59 -6.20 6.21
CA GLY A 122 -6.32 -4.77 6.18
C GLY A 122 -6.71 -4.10 4.86
N GLU A 123 -7.01 -2.81 4.95
CA GLU A 123 -7.56 -2.01 3.84
C GLU A 123 -6.61 -1.94 2.63
N PHE A 124 -5.30 -1.92 2.88
CA PHE A 124 -4.30 -1.87 1.82
C PHE A 124 -4.30 -3.11 0.91
N CYS A 125 -4.82 -4.25 1.39
CA CYS A 125 -4.99 -5.46 0.59
C CYS A 125 -6.12 -5.38 -0.45
N THR A 126 -6.86 -4.26 -0.51
CA THR A 126 -7.82 -3.98 -1.59
C THR A 126 -7.16 -3.44 -2.85
N SER A 127 -5.88 -3.03 -2.78
CA SER A 127 -5.12 -2.59 -3.96
C SER A 127 -4.99 -3.72 -4.98
N GLU A 128 -5.53 -3.51 -6.19
CA GLU A 128 -5.45 -4.51 -7.26
C GLU A 128 -4.00 -4.78 -7.68
N TYR A 129 -3.14 -3.76 -7.70
CA TYR A 129 -1.72 -3.94 -8.00
C TYR A 129 -1.07 -4.88 -6.98
N LEU A 130 -1.29 -4.64 -5.69
CA LEU A 130 -0.75 -5.48 -4.63
C LEU A 130 -1.26 -6.92 -4.71
N LEU A 131 -2.57 -7.09 -4.92
CA LEU A 131 -3.18 -8.41 -5.06
C LEU A 131 -2.58 -9.19 -6.23
N ARG A 132 -2.44 -8.53 -7.39
CA ARG A 132 -1.86 -9.12 -8.59
C ARG A 132 -0.43 -9.56 -8.35
N GLU A 133 0.40 -8.69 -7.78
CA GLU A 133 1.81 -9.00 -7.53
C GLU A 133 1.99 -10.11 -6.49
N ILE A 134 1.19 -10.12 -5.42
CA ILE A 134 1.19 -11.21 -4.45
C ILE A 134 0.89 -12.54 -5.15
N LYS A 135 -0.18 -12.61 -5.96
CA LYS A 135 -0.54 -13.82 -6.69
C LYS A 135 0.55 -14.27 -7.66
N LEU A 136 1.19 -13.35 -8.37
CA LEU A 136 2.26 -13.69 -9.32
C LEU A 136 3.48 -14.32 -8.64
N LYS A 137 3.83 -13.83 -7.45
CA LYS A 137 4.98 -14.31 -6.67
C LYS A 137 4.71 -15.62 -5.92
N LEU A 138 3.45 -16.05 -5.79
CA LEU A 138 3.09 -17.33 -5.19
C LEU A 138 3.29 -18.50 -6.18
N PRO A 139 3.64 -19.70 -5.66
CA PRO A 139 3.55 -20.95 -6.41
C PRO A 139 2.17 -21.13 -7.05
N GLU A 140 2.13 -21.71 -8.25
CA GLU A 140 0.91 -21.81 -9.06
C GLU A 140 -0.25 -22.49 -8.31
N ASN A 141 0.04 -23.55 -7.56
CA ASN A 141 -0.93 -24.30 -6.74
C ASN A 141 -1.52 -23.50 -5.57
N LEU A 142 -0.94 -22.34 -5.21
CA LEU A 142 -1.42 -21.46 -4.14
C LEU A 142 -2.15 -20.22 -4.66
N ARG A 143 -2.00 -19.86 -5.94
CA ARG A 143 -2.58 -18.60 -6.49
C ARG A 143 -4.10 -18.53 -6.37
N ASN A 144 -4.78 -19.67 -6.54
CA ASN A 144 -6.23 -19.79 -6.42
C ASN A 144 -6.72 -19.93 -4.96
N LYS A 145 -5.80 -19.93 -3.99
CA LYS A 145 -6.10 -20.01 -2.56
C LYS A 145 -5.96 -18.66 -1.85
N VAL A 146 -5.78 -17.57 -2.60
CA VAL A 146 -5.70 -16.20 -2.05
C VAL A 146 -7.10 -15.60 -2.00
N TYR A 147 -7.57 -15.35 -0.77
CA TYR A 147 -8.87 -14.75 -0.49
C TYR A 147 -8.72 -13.29 -0.11
N LEU A 148 -9.54 -12.44 -0.75
CA LEU A 148 -9.64 -11.03 -0.43
C LEU A 148 -10.24 -10.83 0.96
N PRO A 149 -9.94 -9.69 1.62
CA PRO A 149 -10.60 -9.37 2.88
C PRO A 149 -12.09 -9.16 2.62
N MET A 150 -12.96 -9.77 3.44
CA MET A 150 -14.41 -9.55 3.36
C MET A 150 -14.76 -8.11 3.76
N GLU A 151 -14.25 -7.68 4.91
CA GLU A 151 -14.47 -6.34 5.48
C GLU A 151 -13.09 -5.75 5.83
N PRO A 152 -12.33 -5.22 4.87
CA PRO A 152 -10.89 -4.93 5.03
C PRO A 152 -10.55 -4.06 6.24
N ALA A 153 -11.41 -3.09 6.56
CA ALA A 153 -11.23 -2.18 7.69
C ALA A 153 -11.55 -2.80 9.06
N THR A 154 -12.46 -3.78 9.11
CA THR A 154 -13.02 -4.29 10.37
C THR A 154 -12.79 -5.78 10.60
N GLN A 155 -12.28 -6.54 9.63
CA GLN A 155 -12.14 -8.00 9.67
C GLN A 155 -11.44 -8.49 10.94
N VAL A 156 -10.37 -7.82 11.35
CA VAL A 156 -9.61 -8.17 12.57
C VAL A 156 -10.48 -7.96 13.81
N VAL A 157 -11.15 -6.81 13.91
CA VAL A 157 -12.00 -6.47 15.05
C VAL A 157 -13.25 -7.36 15.09
N ALA A 158 -13.85 -7.63 13.94
CA ALA A 158 -14.99 -8.53 13.79
C ALA A 158 -14.62 -9.96 14.22
N GLY A 159 -13.45 -10.46 13.81
CA GLY A 159 -12.94 -11.77 14.24
C GLY A 159 -12.71 -11.83 15.75
N ALA A 160 -12.15 -10.77 16.34
CA ALA A 160 -11.95 -10.69 17.79
C ALA A 160 -13.28 -10.66 18.57
N ALA A 161 -14.24 -9.85 18.11
CA ALA A 161 -15.58 -9.76 18.71
C ALA A 161 -16.33 -11.09 18.62
N HIS A 162 -16.28 -11.76 17.47
CA HIS A 162 -16.89 -13.07 17.26
C HIS A 162 -16.29 -14.14 18.17
N LEU A 163 -14.97 -14.14 18.33
CA LEU A 163 -14.27 -15.07 19.23
C LEU A 163 -14.75 -14.90 20.68
N GLU A 164 -14.84 -13.66 21.19
CA GLU A 164 -15.29 -13.46 22.57
C GLU A 164 -16.77 -13.77 22.79
N LEU A 165 -17.63 -13.44 21.83
CA LEU A 165 -19.03 -13.84 21.91
C LEU A 165 -19.16 -15.37 21.97
N SER A 166 -18.39 -16.09 21.15
CA SER A 166 -18.39 -17.55 21.12
C SER A 166 -17.94 -18.15 22.45
N ARG A 167 -16.88 -17.58 23.06
CA ARG A 167 -16.39 -17.99 24.39
C ARG A 167 -17.42 -17.75 25.48
N TYR A 168 -18.11 -16.61 25.44
CA TYR A 168 -19.16 -16.28 26.41
C TYR A 168 -20.31 -17.29 26.34
N LEU A 169 -20.83 -17.57 25.13
CA LEU A 169 -21.94 -18.50 24.92
C LEU A 169 -21.57 -19.94 25.34
N ALA A 170 -20.36 -20.40 25.02
CA ALA A 170 -19.89 -21.72 25.41
C ALA A 170 -19.81 -21.89 26.95
N ARG A 171 -19.43 -20.83 27.68
CA ARG A 171 -19.44 -20.85 29.15
C ARG A 171 -20.85 -20.87 29.73
N CYS A 172 -21.79 -20.12 29.15
CA CYS A 172 -23.18 -20.12 29.60
C CYS A 172 -23.85 -21.50 29.45
N GLN A 173 -23.49 -22.27 28.43
CA GLN A 173 -23.98 -23.64 28.24
C GLN A 173 -23.43 -24.66 29.25
N GLN A 174 -22.39 -24.33 30.03
CA GLN A 174 -21.84 -25.20 31.07
C GLN A 174 -22.55 -25.07 32.43
N TYR A 175 -23.50 -24.13 32.56
CA TYR A 175 -24.27 -23.87 33.78
C TYR A 175 -25.76 -24.23 33.67
N VAL A 176 -26.13 -24.99 32.63
CA VAL A 176 -27.46 -25.60 32.43
C VAL A 176 -27.30 -27.11 32.45
#